data_AF-A0A0N5AGA5-F1
#
_entry.id   AF-A0A0N5AGA5-F1
#
_cell.length_a   1.000
_cell.length_b   1.000
_cell.length_c   1.000
_cell.angle_alpha   90.00
_cell.angle_beta   90.00
_cell.angle_gamma   90.00
#
_symmetry.space_group_name_H-M   'P 1'
#
loop_
_entity.id
_entity.type
_entity.pdbx_description
1 polymer ?
#
loop_
_entity_poly.entity_id
_entity_poly.type
_entity_poly.pdbx_seq_one_letter_code
_entity_poly.pdbx_strand_id
1 'polypeptide(L)'
;MANLCVQYSHLAEMKSKPTVVEYIYPDLADAREKIYSSLRGTLMSHILIEYAYHAIHVEVKHLKGVLTEDCTSYGHVIGKSRDEITPLSILNVVTTEKPFKECLEGLKTTKGRATDAAEEEVALMAKCLMVYPLLHSTNLETTGNQSMIDCITCSELNPSDDTSGVNTVLHWGHDRMYCKYIAAINMFLCKFPANHFRGLRMCTKTSHLKDYDQNFGCRCKCPVNYTIQSEFILLETLEDEAYRILRTPQEEEGMNPYSYCPYMKEFDLVMKSPYSASANKNLYL
;
A
#
# COMPACT_ATOMS: atom_id res chain seq x y z
N MET A 1 -28.65 13.91 -4.17
CA MET A 1 -27.29 13.37 -3.97
C MET A 1 -26.70 13.14 -5.35
N ALA A 2 -25.61 13.81 -5.72
CA ALA A 2 -24.97 13.56 -7.00
C ALA A 2 -24.44 12.12 -7.01
N ASN A 3 -24.93 11.28 -7.92
CA ASN A 3 -24.31 9.99 -8.18
C ASN A 3 -22.89 10.26 -8.68
N LEU A 4 -21.90 10.10 -7.82
CA LEU A 4 -20.49 10.10 -8.22
C LEU A 4 -20.32 9.00 -9.27
N CYS A 5 -20.13 9.44 -10.52
CA CYS A 5 -19.92 8.56 -11.65
C CYS A 5 -18.64 7.73 -11.41
N VAL A 6 -18.68 6.47 -11.82
CA VAL A 6 -17.52 5.58 -11.77
C VAL A 6 -16.40 6.16 -12.61
N GLN A 7 -15.17 6.08 -12.13
CA GLN A 7 -14.00 6.59 -12.82
C GLN A 7 -13.09 5.44 -13.25
N TYR A 8 -12.55 5.53 -14.46
CA TYR A 8 -11.60 4.57 -14.98
C TYR A 8 -10.20 5.16 -14.94
N SER A 9 -9.22 4.38 -14.52
CA SER A 9 -7.82 4.82 -14.39
C SER A 9 -7.15 5.15 -15.73
N HIS A 10 -7.70 4.68 -16.86
CA HIS A 10 -7.21 5.02 -18.20
C HIS A 10 -7.87 6.27 -18.81
N LEU A 11 -9.09 6.62 -18.38
CA LEU A 11 -9.80 7.83 -18.84
C LEU A 11 -9.33 9.08 -18.09
N ALA A 12 -8.81 8.90 -16.89
CA ALA A 12 -7.87 9.84 -16.32
C ALA A 12 -6.50 9.50 -16.89
N GLU A 13 -6.13 10.04 -18.06
CA GLU A 13 -4.73 10.00 -18.53
C GLU A 13 -3.84 10.27 -17.33
N MET A 14 -3.15 9.25 -16.83
CA MET A 14 -2.30 9.40 -15.66
C MET A 14 -1.22 10.37 -16.11
N LYS A 15 -1.31 11.64 -15.72
CA LYS A 15 -0.41 12.69 -16.24
C LYS A 15 1.00 12.52 -15.69
N SER A 16 1.12 11.91 -14.52
CA SER A 16 2.36 11.70 -13.80
C SER A 16 2.27 10.49 -12.87
N LYS A 17 3.42 9.98 -12.44
CA LYS A 17 3.52 9.03 -11.32
C LYS A 17 2.80 9.55 -10.07
N PRO A 18 2.32 8.67 -9.18
CA PRO A 18 1.63 9.08 -7.96
C PRO A 18 2.59 9.88 -7.08
N THR A 19 2.17 11.08 -6.67
CA THR A 19 3.06 12.00 -5.95
C THR A 19 2.97 11.80 -4.44
N VAL A 20 4.13 11.76 -3.78
CA VAL A 20 4.31 11.76 -2.32
C VAL A 20 5.27 12.87 -1.90
N VAL A 21 5.20 13.26 -0.63
CA VAL A 21 6.10 14.26 -0.05
C VAL A 21 7.16 13.58 0.80
N GLU A 22 8.43 13.94 0.61
CA GLU A 22 9.53 13.63 1.52
C GLU A 22 9.72 14.83 2.46
N TYR A 23 9.59 14.60 3.76
CA TYR A 23 9.80 15.63 4.77
C TYR A 23 11.26 15.61 5.25
N ILE A 24 11.93 16.76 5.09
CA ILE A 24 13.28 17.01 5.62
C ILE A 24 13.16 17.91 6.85
N TYR A 25 13.91 17.57 7.89
CA TYR A 25 13.98 18.28 9.17
C TYR A 25 15.38 18.87 9.35
N PRO A 26 15.68 20.03 8.73
CA PRO A 26 17.03 20.61 8.71
C PRO A 26 17.46 21.17 10.06
N ASP A 27 16.51 21.44 10.95
CA ASP A 27 16.69 22.05 12.27
C ASP A 27 17.22 21.08 13.33
N LEU A 28 17.33 19.78 13.02
CA LEU A 28 17.80 18.78 13.96
C LEU A 28 18.80 17.82 13.32
N ALA A 29 20.07 17.94 13.70
CA ALA A 29 21.13 17.01 13.30
C ALA A 29 20.78 15.54 13.67
N ASP A 30 20.05 15.34 14.77
CA ASP A 30 19.60 14.04 15.28
C ASP A 30 18.10 13.77 15.02
N ALA A 31 17.47 14.44 14.04
CA ALA A 31 16.03 14.28 13.75
C ALA A 31 15.63 12.81 13.58
N ARG A 32 16.47 12.06 12.87
CA ARG A 32 16.28 10.62 12.62
C ARG A 32 16.18 9.85 13.93
N GLU A 33 17.12 10.00 14.86
CA GLU A 33 17.13 9.23 16.10
C GLU A 33 15.94 9.60 17.00
N LYS A 34 15.56 10.88 17.07
CA LYS A 34 14.35 11.30 17.82
C LYS A 34 13.06 10.74 17.21
N ILE A 35 12.94 10.74 15.88
CA ILE A 35 11.80 10.12 15.18
C ILE A 35 11.78 8.62 15.44
N TYR A 36 12.91 7.93 15.27
CA TYR A 36 12.99 6.48 15.40
C TYR A 36 12.72 6.04 16.83
N SER A 37 13.26 6.74 17.83
CA SER A 37 12.95 6.48 19.24
C SER A 37 11.47 6.65 19.57
N SER A 38 10.79 7.64 18.96
CA SER A 38 9.34 7.83 19.12
C SER A 38 8.51 6.70 18.51
N LEU A 39 8.97 6.16 17.39
CA LEU A 39 8.30 5.07 16.68
C LEU A 39 8.63 3.69 17.30
N ARG A 40 9.81 3.53 17.91
CA ARG A 40 10.21 2.33 18.66
C ARG A 40 9.34 2.13 19.91
N GLY A 41 9.01 3.21 20.63
CA GLY A 41 8.13 3.20 21.80
C GLY A 41 6.66 2.86 21.46
N THR A 42 5.78 2.83 22.45
CA THR A 42 4.34 2.68 22.23
C THR A 42 3.84 3.85 21.37
N LEU A 43 3.28 3.57 20.18
CA LEU A 43 2.75 4.62 19.32
C LEU A 43 1.58 5.28 20.04
N MET A 44 1.65 6.60 20.23
CA MET A 44 0.58 7.38 20.84
C MET A 44 -0.26 8.04 19.75
N SER A 45 -1.53 8.30 20.05
CA SER A 45 -2.48 8.89 19.09
C SER A 45 -2.09 10.26 18.55
N HIS A 46 -1.23 11.00 19.28
CA HIS A 46 -0.73 12.31 18.89
C HIS A 46 0.62 12.27 18.14
N ILE A 47 1.18 11.08 17.89
CA ILE A 47 2.37 10.97 17.04
C ILE A 47 2.00 11.45 15.63
N LEU A 48 2.81 12.38 15.12
CA LEU A 48 2.65 12.94 13.80
C LEU A 48 2.92 11.87 12.74
N ILE A 49 1.97 11.69 11.83
CA ILE A 49 2.09 10.74 10.71
C ILE A 49 3.29 11.09 9.81
N GLU A 50 3.72 12.36 9.79
CA GLU A 50 4.91 12.77 9.05
C GLU A 50 6.19 12.06 9.49
N TYR A 51 6.26 11.66 10.76
CA TYR A 51 7.37 10.88 11.29
C TYR A 51 7.38 9.46 10.72
N ALA A 52 6.19 8.86 10.53
CA ALA A 52 6.06 7.60 9.85
C ALA A 52 6.45 7.71 8.37
N TYR A 53 6.07 8.79 7.66
CA TYR A 53 6.53 8.97 6.27
C TYR A 53 8.04 9.09 6.18
N HIS A 54 8.65 9.88 7.08
CA HIS A 54 10.10 10.07 7.08
C HIS A 54 10.82 8.74 7.30
N ALA A 55 10.42 7.97 8.32
CA ALA A 55 10.98 6.65 8.59
C ALA A 55 10.79 5.71 7.38
N ILE A 56 9.56 5.59 6.85
CA ILE A 56 9.30 4.77 5.66
C ILE A 56 10.18 5.22 4.49
N HIS A 57 10.27 6.52 4.21
CA HIS A 57 11.00 7.08 3.09
C HIS A 57 12.50 6.79 3.15
N VAL A 58 13.11 6.90 4.33
CA VAL A 58 14.52 6.56 4.55
C VAL A 58 14.73 5.07 4.29
N GLU A 59 13.90 4.22 4.88
CA GLU A 59 14.11 2.78 4.86
C GLU A 59 13.82 2.13 3.50
N VAL A 60 12.85 2.64 2.73
CA VAL A 60 12.57 2.11 1.38
C VAL A 60 13.71 2.33 0.39
N LYS A 61 14.69 3.20 0.68
CA LYS A 61 15.90 3.36 -0.14
C LYS A 61 16.79 2.09 -0.10
N HIS A 62 16.66 1.28 0.95
CA HIS A 62 17.36 0.00 1.11
C HIS A 62 16.67 -1.16 0.38
N LEU A 63 15.38 -1.00 0.02
CA LEU A 63 14.64 -1.98 -0.76
C LEU A 63 15.02 -1.87 -2.25
N LYS A 64 16.02 -2.65 -2.65
CA LYS A 64 16.57 -2.66 -4.02
C LYS A 64 16.16 -3.91 -4.78
N GLY A 65 15.87 -3.75 -6.07
CA GLY A 65 15.57 -4.85 -6.98
C GLY A 65 16.01 -4.53 -8.40
N VAL A 66 16.64 -5.49 -9.08
CA VAL A 66 17.12 -5.32 -10.46
C VAL A 66 16.07 -5.87 -11.42
N LEU A 67 15.61 -5.02 -12.33
CA LEU A 67 14.61 -5.40 -13.33
C LEU A 67 15.18 -6.39 -14.36
N THR A 68 14.42 -7.43 -14.68
CA THR A 68 14.74 -8.35 -15.79
C THR A 68 14.26 -7.80 -17.13
N GLU A 69 13.15 -7.07 -17.12
CA GLU A 69 12.43 -6.55 -18.27
C GLU A 69 12.00 -5.10 -17.98
N ASP A 70 11.64 -4.36 -19.04
CA ASP A 70 11.09 -3.01 -18.89
C ASP A 70 9.80 -3.05 -18.08
N CYS A 71 9.68 -2.15 -17.10
CA CYS A 71 8.51 -2.03 -16.26
C CYS A 71 7.78 -0.74 -16.60
N THR A 72 6.62 -0.87 -17.23
CA THR A 72 5.77 0.24 -17.65
C THR A 72 4.34 0.07 -17.19
N SER A 73 3.66 1.18 -16.88
CA SER A 73 2.23 1.19 -16.59
C SER A 73 1.60 2.54 -16.94
N TYR A 74 0.46 2.53 -17.61
CA TYR A 74 -0.24 3.71 -18.14
C TYR A 74 0.66 4.62 -18.98
N GLY A 75 1.57 4.03 -19.76
CA GLY A 75 2.57 4.75 -20.56
C GLY A 75 3.73 5.35 -19.76
N HIS A 76 3.76 5.22 -18.43
CA HIS A 76 4.88 5.65 -17.60
C HIS A 76 5.91 4.55 -17.46
N VAL A 77 7.17 4.90 -17.71
CA VAL A 77 8.30 4.01 -17.44
C VAL A 77 8.65 4.09 -15.95
N ILE A 78 8.46 2.97 -15.24
CA ILE A 78 8.88 2.82 -13.85
C ILE A 78 10.40 2.58 -13.81
N GLY A 79 10.90 1.70 -14.68
CA GLY A 79 12.32 1.44 -14.90
C GLY A 79 12.53 0.58 -16.14
N LYS A 80 13.74 0.57 -16.69
CA LYS A 80 14.12 -0.26 -17.83
C LYS A 80 14.75 -1.57 -17.38
N SER A 81 14.85 -2.53 -18.30
CA SER A 81 15.57 -3.78 -18.09
C SER A 81 16.98 -3.48 -17.58
N ARG A 82 17.37 -4.21 -16.51
CA ARG A 82 18.63 -4.09 -15.77
C ARG A 82 18.78 -2.85 -14.88
N ASP A 83 17.78 -1.98 -14.80
CA ASP A 83 17.81 -0.89 -13.82
C ASP A 83 17.62 -1.45 -12.40
N GLU A 84 18.37 -0.89 -11.45
CA GLU A 84 18.09 -1.06 -10.01
C GLU A 84 16.99 -0.07 -9.62
N ILE A 85 15.85 -0.60 -9.20
CA ILE A 85 14.70 0.19 -8.76
C ILE A 85 14.43 -0.01 -7.27
N THR A 86 13.74 0.96 -6.68
CA THR A 86 13.24 0.92 -5.30
C THR A 86 11.74 1.25 -5.30
N PRO A 87 11.02 1.08 -4.18
CA PRO A 87 9.63 1.57 -4.07
C PRO A 87 9.48 3.05 -4.43
N LEU A 88 10.52 3.87 -4.23
CA LEU A 88 10.47 5.30 -4.59
C LEU A 88 10.49 5.52 -6.12
N SER A 89 11.06 4.61 -6.91
CA SER A 89 11.06 4.69 -8.38
C SER A 89 9.64 4.59 -8.97
N ILE A 90 8.69 4.04 -8.20
CA ILE A 90 7.26 3.91 -8.54
C ILE A 90 6.53 5.24 -8.32
N LEU A 91 7.06 6.13 -7.49
CA LEU A 91 6.44 7.38 -7.05
C LEU A 91 7.11 8.60 -7.67
N ASN A 92 6.41 9.73 -7.65
CA ASN A 92 7.01 11.05 -7.82
C ASN A 92 7.25 11.64 -6.44
N VAL A 93 8.52 11.81 -6.05
CA VAL A 93 8.89 12.32 -4.72
C VAL A 93 9.10 13.82 -4.80
N VAL A 94 8.34 14.58 -4.01
CA VAL A 94 8.52 16.02 -3.83
C VAL A 94 9.09 16.27 -2.44
N THR A 95 10.26 16.87 -2.37
CA THR A 95 10.90 17.18 -1.10
C THR A 95 10.34 18.47 -0.51
N THR A 96 10.09 18.49 0.80
CA THR A 96 9.62 19.68 1.53
C THR A 96 10.27 19.75 2.89
N GLU A 97 10.77 20.93 3.26
CA GLU A 97 11.30 21.18 4.59
C GLU A 97 10.16 21.49 5.57
N LYS A 98 10.24 20.90 6.77
CA LYS A 98 9.35 21.23 7.88
C LYS A 98 10.16 21.35 9.17
N PRO A 99 9.80 22.29 10.07
CA PRO A 99 10.39 22.33 11.39
C PRO A 99 10.00 21.07 12.18
N PHE A 100 10.96 20.51 12.91
CA PHE A 100 10.72 19.41 13.81
C PHE A 100 9.81 19.87 14.97
N LYS A 101 8.77 19.10 15.27
CA LYS A 101 7.88 19.36 16.40
C LYS A 101 8.13 18.34 17.49
N GLU A 102 8.64 18.76 18.63
CA GLU A 102 8.73 17.88 19.79
C GLU A 102 7.31 17.52 20.27
N CYS A 103 6.81 16.39 19.78
CA CYS A 103 5.60 15.73 20.28
C CYS A 103 5.97 14.64 21.31
N LEU A 104 7.14 14.77 21.95
CA LEU A 104 7.83 13.67 22.64
C LEU A 104 7.82 13.78 24.18
N GLU A 105 6.92 14.58 24.76
CA GLU A 105 6.81 14.66 26.22
C GLU A 105 6.31 13.31 26.79
N GLY A 106 7.16 12.63 27.55
CA GLY A 106 6.81 11.41 28.29
C GLY A 106 7.18 10.07 27.62
N LEU A 107 7.84 10.08 26.45
CA LEU A 107 8.31 8.84 25.84
C LEU A 107 9.47 8.23 26.63
N LYS A 108 9.23 7.07 27.23
CA LYS A 108 10.31 6.21 27.71
C LYS A 108 10.95 5.57 26.49
N THR A 109 12.21 5.93 26.20
CA THR A 109 13.02 5.25 25.20
C THR A 109 13.26 3.81 25.65
N THR A 110 12.46 2.87 25.16
CA THR A 110 12.77 1.45 25.27
C THR A 110 13.75 1.09 24.17
N LYS A 111 14.92 0.54 24.54
CA LYS A 111 15.79 -0.10 23.56
C LYS A 111 15.04 -1.31 22.99
N GLY A 112 14.98 -1.43 21.67
CA GLY A 112 14.45 -2.61 21.01
C GLY A 112 15.25 -3.86 21.39
N ARG A 113 14.61 -5.02 21.28
CA ARG A 113 15.20 -6.34 21.53
C ARG A 113 16.07 -6.85 20.38
N ALA A 114 16.10 -6.13 19.25
CA ALA A 114 16.86 -6.48 18.06
C ALA A 114 18.36 -6.60 18.41
N THR A 115 18.96 -7.69 17.94
CA THR A 115 20.39 -7.95 18.14
C THR A 115 21.26 -7.22 17.12
N ASP A 116 20.68 -6.86 15.97
CA ASP A 116 21.31 -6.09 14.89
C ASP A 116 20.49 -4.84 14.53
N ALA A 117 21.17 -3.78 14.10
CA ALA A 117 20.55 -2.53 13.68
C ALA A 117 19.63 -2.71 12.46
N ALA A 118 20.01 -3.61 11.53
CA ALA A 118 19.22 -3.88 10.33
C ALA A 118 17.85 -4.52 10.66
N GLU A 119 17.83 -5.47 11.61
CA GLU A 119 16.59 -6.11 12.08
C GLU A 119 15.67 -5.08 12.75
N GLU A 120 16.24 -4.14 13.49
CA GLU A 120 15.49 -3.08 14.15
C GLU A 120 14.82 -2.12 13.15
N GLU A 121 15.52 -1.77 12.07
CA GLU A 121 15.01 -0.90 11.00
C GLU A 121 13.85 -1.57 10.24
N VAL A 122 14.01 -2.85 9.89
CA VAL A 122 12.95 -3.63 9.23
C VAL A 122 11.70 -3.67 10.09
N ALA A 123 11.89 -3.89 11.38
CA ALA A 123 10.81 -3.98 12.31
C ALA A 123 10.08 -2.66 12.55
N LEU A 124 10.83 -1.55 12.61
CA LEU A 124 10.26 -0.22 12.70
C LEU A 124 9.35 0.06 11.50
N MET A 125 9.80 -0.32 10.30
CA MET A 125 8.96 -0.28 9.09
C MET A 125 7.72 -1.16 9.26
N ALA A 126 7.88 -2.43 9.65
CA ALA A 126 6.75 -3.35 9.82
C ALA A 126 5.68 -2.77 10.75
N LYS A 127 6.10 -2.19 11.88
CA LYS A 127 5.23 -1.51 12.84
C LYS A 127 4.47 -0.33 12.24
N CYS A 128 5.15 0.52 11.45
CA CYS A 128 4.51 1.64 10.76
C CYS A 128 3.53 1.17 9.67
N LEU A 129 3.85 0.08 8.96
CA LEU A 129 3.02 -0.45 7.87
C LEU A 129 1.81 -1.25 8.39
N MET A 130 1.92 -1.88 9.57
CA MET A 130 0.87 -2.72 10.17
C MET A 130 -0.42 -1.95 10.51
N VAL A 131 -0.34 -0.62 10.67
CA VAL A 131 -1.51 0.23 10.88
C VAL A 131 -2.55 0.03 9.77
N TYR A 132 -2.09 -0.15 8.53
CA TYR A 132 -2.95 -0.29 7.37
C TYR A 132 -3.83 -1.56 7.38
N PRO A 133 -3.31 -2.79 7.48
CA PRO A 133 -4.12 -4.01 7.51
C PRO A 133 -5.00 -4.09 8.76
N LEU A 134 -4.56 -3.56 9.90
CA LEU A 134 -5.36 -3.53 11.13
C LEU A 134 -6.62 -2.68 10.96
N LEU A 135 -6.53 -1.52 10.29
CA LEU A 135 -7.69 -0.68 9.99
C LEU A 135 -8.74 -1.41 9.15
N HIS A 136 -8.30 -2.25 8.20
CA HIS A 136 -9.18 -2.93 7.25
C HIS A 136 -9.65 -4.32 7.75
N SER A 137 -9.19 -4.72 8.93
CA SER A 137 -9.58 -5.98 9.58
C SER A 137 -10.87 -5.76 10.37
N THR A 138 -12.01 -6.14 9.78
CA THR A 138 -13.34 -5.89 10.37
C THR A 138 -13.62 -6.67 11.66
N ASN A 139 -12.83 -7.72 11.96
CA ASN A 139 -12.89 -8.48 13.20
C ASN A 139 -11.48 -8.93 13.61
N LEU A 140 -10.84 -8.23 14.54
CA LEU A 140 -9.52 -8.61 15.08
C LEU A 140 -9.52 -10.03 15.68
N GLU A 141 -10.68 -10.51 16.14
CA GLU A 141 -10.87 -11.84 16.76
C GLU A 141 -11.03 -13.00 15.77
N THR A 142 -11.09 -12.73 14.46
CA THR A 142 -11.11 -13.82 13.47
C THR A 142 -9.71 -14.42 13.31
N THR A 143 -9.61 -15.74 13.27
CA THR A 143 -8.36 -16.53 13.25
C THR A 143 -7.36 -16.10 12.15
N GLY A 144 -7.85 -15.49 11.06
CA GLY A 144 -7.03 -14.93 9.99
C GLY A 144 -6.31 -13.61 10.34
N ASN A 145 -6.93 -12.78 11.17
CA ASN A 145 -6.33 -11.52 11.62
C ASN A 145 -5.41 -11.75 12.81
N GLN A 146 -5.76 -12.69 13.70
CA GLN A 146 -4.86 -13.20 14.72
C GLN A 146 -3.62 -13.82 14.09
N SER A 147 -3.74 -14.64 13.03
CA SER A 147 -2.56 -15.20 12.33
C SER A 147 -1.75 -14.17 11.54
N MET A 148 -2.34 -13.05 11.09
CA MET A 148 -1.56 -11.92 10.55
C MET A 148 -0.79 -11.20 11.65
N ILE A 149 -1.44 -10.90 12.76
CA ILE A 149 -0.80 -10.31 13.94
C ILE A 149 0.28 -11.27 14.44
N ASP A 150 0.00 -12.56 14.59
CA ASP A 150 0.92 -13.62 15.02
C ASP A 150 2.05 -13.85 14.00
N CYS A 151 1.81 -13.78 12.70
CA CYS A 151 2.89 -13.84 11.70
C CYS A 151 3.79 -12.60 11.79
N ILE A 152 3.22 -11.43 12.07
CA ILE A 152 3.98 -10.19 12.21
C ILE A 152 4.72 -10.18 13.56
N THR A 153 4.12 -10.68 14.64
CA THR A 153 4.70 -10.73 16.00
C THR A 153 5.64 -11.91 16.21
N CYS A 154 5.47 -13.04 15.51
CA CYS A 154 6.39 -14.19 15.51
C CYS A 154 7.48 -14.09 14.45
N SER A 155 7.31 -13.26 13.41
CA SER A 155 8.40 -13.01 12.47
C SER A 155 9.52 -12.23 13.17
N GLU A 156 10.74 -12.41 12.66
CA GLU A 156 11.96 -11.66 12.96
C GLU A 156 11.82 -10.12 12.86
N LEU A 157 10.61 -9.60 12.59
CA LEU A 157 10.24 -8.21 12.37
C LEU A 157 9.68 -7.53 13.64
N ASN A 158 9.72 -8.15 14.81
CA ASN A 158 9.11 -7.59 16.03
C ASN A 158 10.11 -7.49 17.23
N PRO A 159 10.81 -6.35 17.41
CA PRO A 159 11.77 -6.09 18.47
C PRO A 159 11.13 -5.38 19.67
N SER A 160 9.82 -5.08 19.65
CA SER A 160 9.11 -4.53 20.80
C SER A 160 7.88 -5.38 21.12
N ASP A 161 7.84 -5.98 22.31
CA ASP A 161 6.76 -6.83 22.83
C ASP A 161 5.39 -6.12 22.94
N ASP A 162 5.28 -4.86 22.52
CA ASP A 162 4.09 -4.01 22.69
C ASP A 162 3.58 -3.43 21.36
N THR A 163 2.61 -4.11 20.76
CA THR A 163 1.84 -3.64 19.59
C THR A 163 0.62 -2.78 19.99
N SER A 164 0.37 -2.56 21.29
CA SER A 164 -0.84 -1.88 21.79
C SER A 164 -1.00 -0.46 21.24
N GLY A 165 0.10 0.24 21.01
CA GLY A 165 0.10 1.60 20.48
C GLY A 165 -0.41 1.71 19.04
N VAL A 166 -0.33 0.65 18.23
CA VAL A 166 -0.70 0.68 16.80
C VAL A 166 -2.20 0.97 16.63
N ASN A 167 -3.04 0.48 17.55
CA ASN A 167 -4.47 0.77 17.56
C ASN A 167 -4.78 2.25 17.79
N THR A 168 -3.88 3.00 18.42
CA THR A 168 -4.09 4.43 18.70
C THR A 168 -3.88 5.31 17.46
N VAL A 169 -3.19 4.78 16.45
CA VAL A 169 -2.81 5.50 15.22
C VAL A 169 -3.52 4.98 13.97
N LEU A 170 -4.58 4.17 14.10
CA LEU A 170 -5.36 3.65 12.96
C LEU A 170 -5.88 4.74 12.01
N HIS A 171 -6.01 5.98 12.48
CA HIS A 171 -6.36 7.12 11.65
C HIS A 171 -5.36 7.36 10.50
N TRP A 172 -4.10 6.92 10.61
CA TRP A 172 -3.11 7.01 9.53
C TRP A 172 -3.55 6.30 8.25
N GLY A 173 -4.32 5.21 8.36
CA GLY A 173 -4.80 4.47 7.20
C GLY A 173 -5.82 5.22 6.33
N HIS A 174 -6.28 6.40 6.76
CA HIS A 174 -7.12 7.30 5.95
C HIS A 174 -6.31 8.39 5.23
N ASP A 175 -5.03 8.53 5.55
CA ASP A 175 -4.18 9.51 4.92
C ASP A 175 -3.72 9.04 3.52
N ARG A 176 -3.87 9.90 2.52
CA ARG A 176 -3.57 9.55 1.12
C ARG A 176 -2.07 9.35 0.87
N MET A 177 -1.19 10.08 1.55
CA MET A 177 0.26 9.92 1.35
C MET A 177 0.71 8.58 1.93
N TYR A 178 0.19 8.22 3.11
CA TYR A 178 0.44 6.92 3.73
C TYR A 178 0.02 5.77 2.81
N CYS A 179 -1.22 5.81 2.33
CA CYS A 179 -1.77 4.84 1.36
C CYS A 179 -0.86 4.65 0.12
N LYS A 180 -0.34 5.73 -0.45
CA LYS A 180 0.57 5.68 -1.61
C LYS A 180 1.89 4.97 -1.28
N TYR A 181 2.47 5.20 -0.10
CA TYR A 181 3.66 4.48 0.33
C TYR A 181 3.39 2.98 0.48
N ILE A 182 2.28 2.62 1.14
CA ILE A 182 1.86 1.22 1.31
C ILE A 182 1.72 0.52 -0.06
N ALA A 183 1.02 1.16 -1.01
CA ALA A 183 0.82 0.62 -2.34
C ALA A 183 2.14 0.47 -3.11
N ALA A 184 3.04 1.46 -3.07
CA ALA A 184 4.34 1.39 -3.73
C ALA A 184 5.23 0.26 -3.16
N ILE A 185 5.24 0.10 -1.84
CA ILE A 185 5.98 -0.99 -1.18
C ILE A 185 5.40 -2.35 -1.59
N ASN A 186 4.07 -2.52 -1.55
CA ASN A 186 3.46 -3.79 -1.95
C ASN A 186 3.70 -4.09 -3.45
N MET A 187 3.57 -3.10 -4.31
CA MET A 187 3.82 -3.22 -5.75
C MET A 187 5.26 -3.66 -6.03
N PHE A 188 6.23 -3.06 -5.34
CA PHE A 188 7.64 -3.45 -5.40
C PHE A 188 7.85 -4.89 -4.91
N LEU A 189 7.35 -5.24 -3.73
CA LEU A 189 7.51 -6.59 -3.15
C LEU A 189 6.76 -7.67 -3.94
N CYS A 190 5.71 -7.31 -4.69
CA CYS A 190 5.07 -8.20 -5.67
C CYS A 190 6.01 -8.47 -6.86
N LYS A 191 6.75 -7.47 -7.36
CA LYS A 191 7.74 -7.64 -8.45
C LYS A 191 8.97 -8.43 -7.98
N PHE A 192 9.39 -8.24 -6.73
CA PHE A 192 10.57 -8.88 -6.16
C PHE A 192 10.23 -9.80 -4.97
N PRO A 193 9.57 -10.95 -5.20
CA PRO A 193 9.13 -11.83 -4.11
C PRO A 193 10.29 -12.46 -3.32
N ALA A 194 11.49 -12.54 -3.91
CA ALA A 194 12.70 -13.06 -3.28
C ALA A 194 13.50 -12.00 -2.50
N ASN A 195 13.01 -10.76 -2.41
CA ASN A 195 13.68 -9.69 -1.67
C ASN A 195 13.79 -10.02 -0.16
N HIS A 196 14.86 -9.56 0.48
CA HIS A 196 15.10 -9.76 1.92
C HIS A 196 13.92 -9.25 2.78
N PHE A 197 13.32 -8.13 2.38
CA PHE A 197 12.21 -7.47 3.06
C PHE A 197 10.82 -8.06 2.70
N ARG A 198 10.75 -9.26 2.11
CA ARG A 198 9.48 -9.88 1.68
C ARG A 198 8.43 -10.00 2.78
N GLY A 199 8.87 -10.09 4.04
CA GLY A 199 7.96 -10.17 5.20
C GLY A 199 7.06 -8.94 5.35
N LEU A 200 7.54 -7.76 4.93
CA LEU A 200 6.74 -6.52 4.92
C LEU A 200 5.51 -6.59 4.01
N ARG A 201 5.46 -7.55 3.08
CA ARG A 201 4.29 -7.79 2.23
C ARG A 201 3.06 -8.16 3.06
N MET A 202 3.23 -8.83 4.20
CA MET A 202 2.11 -9.13 5.11
C MET A 202 1.45 -7.86 5.63
N CYS A 203 2.22 -6.79 5.81
CA CYS A 203 1.72 -5.50 6.27
C CYS A 203 1.09 -4.65 5.15
N THR A 204 1.32 -4.98 3.88
CA THR A 204 0.94 -4.11 2.75
C THR A 204 0.01 -4.80 1.74
N LYS A 205 -0.19 -6.12 1.86
CA LYS A 205 -1.02 -6.95 0.95
C LYS A 205 -2.45 -6.45 0.79
N THR A 206 -3.05 -5.90 1.82
CA THR A 206 -4.44 -5.41 1.80
C THR A 206 -4.62 -4.16 0.92
N SER A 207 -3.54 -3.53 0.46
CA SER A 207 -3.60 -2.43 -0.51
C SER A 207 -3.83 -2.90 -1.94
N HIS A 208 -3.48 -4.15 -2.24
CA HIS A 208 -3.62 -4.74 -3.56
C HIS A 208 -5.07 -5.16 -3.82
N LEU A 209 -5.62 -4.74 -4.97
CA LEU A 209 -7.00 -4.99 -5.37
C LEU A 209 -8.01 -4.47 -4.33
N LYS A 210 -7.69 -3.35 -3.67
CA LYS A 210 -8.66 -2.68 -2.79
C LYS A 210 -9.78 -2.07 -3.61
N ASP A 211 -11.01 -2.16 -3.10
CA ASP A 211 -12.25 -1.79 -3.81
C ASP A 211 -12.39 -2.51 -5.16
N TYR A 212 -11.82 -3.71 -5.26
CA TYR A 212 -11.92 -4.61 -6.38
C TYR A 212 -12.58 -5.90 -5.88
N ASP A 213 -13.74 -6.25 -6.40
CA ASP A 213 -14.40 -7.48 -5.99
C ASP A 213 -13.64 -8.71 -6.50
N GLN A 214 -13.39 -9.69 -5.62
CA GLN A 214 -12.71 -10.92 -5.99
C GLN A 214 -13.51 -11.76 -6.98
N ASN A 215 -14.85 -11.64 -7.01
CA ASN A 215 -15.70 -12.28 -8.01
C ASN A 215 -15.43 -11.73 -9.41
N PHE A 216 -15.10 -10.44 -9.53
CA PHE A 216 -14.61 -9.83 -10.78
C PHE A 216 -13.10 -10.04 -11.00
N GLY A 217 -12.38 -10.41 -9.94
CA GLY A 217 -10.91 -10.57 -9.89
C GLY A 217 -10.42 -11.97 -10.18
N CYS A 218 -11.33 -12.93 -10.28
CA CYS A 218 -11.06 -14.31 -10.72
C CYS A 218 -10.68 -14.43 -12.21
N ARG A 219 -10.19 -13.35 -12.84
CA ARG A 219 -9.49 -13.38 -14.15
C ARG A 219 -8.24 -14.26 -14.14
N CYS A 220 -7.65 -14.51 -12.97
CA CYS A 220 -6.41 -15.27 -12.84
C CYS A 220 -6.58 -16.76 -12.50
N LYS A 221 -7.82 -17.28 -12.35
CA LYS A 221 -8.04 -18.69 -11.94
C LYS A 221 -9.00 -19.48 -12.83
N CYS A 222 -9.76 -18.83 -13.70
CA CYS A 222 -10.59 -19.51 -14.68
C CYS A 222 -9.93 -19.44 -16.07
N PRO A 223 -9.50 -20.56 -16.67
CA PRO A 223 -8.98 -20.58 -18.05
C PRO A 223 -10.09 -20.41 -19.11
N VAL A 224 -11.32 -20.13 -18.69
CA VAL A 224 -12.47 -19.99 -19.59
C VAL A 224 -12.45 -18.59 -20.17
N ASN A 225 -12.43 -18.53 -21.51
CA ASN A 225 -12.45 -17.30 -22.28
C ASN A 225 -13.66 -16.44 -21.85
N TYR A 226 -13.43 -15.21 -21.38
CA TYR A 226 -14.48 -14.32 -20.84
C TYR A 226 -15.60 -14.02 -21.85
N THR A 227 -15.32 -14.16 -23.14
CA THR A 227 -16.31 -14.13 -24.22
C THR A 227 -17.46 -15.10 -23.99
N ILE A 228 -17.21 -16.24 -23.35
CA ILE A 228 -18.21 -17.29 -23.06
C ILE A 228 -19.07 -16.92 -21.83
N GLN A 229 -18.54 -16.15 -20.87
CA GLN A 229 -19.32 -15.74 -19.69
C GLN A 229 -20.27 -14.57 -19.98
N SER A 230 -19.92 -13.68 -20.91
CA SER A 230 -20.83 -12.60 -21.33
C SER A 230 -22.11 -13.11 -22.01
N GLU A 231 -22.07 -14.31 -22.62
CA GLU A 231 -23.24 -14.94 -23.24
C GLU A 231 -24.32 -15.37 -22.23
N PHE A 232 -23.96 -15.48 -20.94
CA PHE A 232 -24.89 -15.82 -19.85
C PHE A 232 -25.39 -14.59 -19.09
N ILE A 233 -25.10 -13.38 -19.57
CA ILE A 233 -25.70 -12.15 -19.07
C ILE A 233 -27.10 -12.05 -19.68
N LEU A 234 -28.06 -12.70 -19.02
CA LEU A 234 -29.44 -12.84 -19.50
C LEU A 234 -30.35 -11.67 -19.10
N LEU A 235 -29.85 -10.70 -18.33
CA LEU A 235 -30.59 -9.55 -17.85
C LEU A 235 -29.96 -8.25 -18.39
N GLU A 236 -30.77 -7.40 -19.02
CA GLU A 236 -30.34 -6.08 -19.50
C GLU A 236 -29.76 -5.21 -18.38
N THR A 237 -30.22 -5.39 -17.13
CA THR A 237 -29.72 -4.67 -15.95
C THR A 237 -28.29 -5.02 -15.56
N LEU A 238 -27.75 -6.12 -16.08
CA LEU A 238 -26.37 -6.56 -15.88
C LEU A 238 -25.46 -6.11 -17.02
N GLU A 239 -26.01 -5.72 -18.18
CA GLU A 239 -25.24 -5.31 -19.35
C GLU A 239 -24.35 -4.10 -19.05
N ASP A 240 -24.92 -3.06 -18.42
CA ASP A 240 -24.18 -1.85 -18.05
C ASP A 240 -23.05 -2.11 -17.04
N GLU A 241 -23.28 -2.99 -16.08
CA GLU A 241 -22.29 -3.36 -15.07
C GLU A 241 -21.20 -4.27 -15.66
N ALA A 242 -21.58 -5.19 -16.56
CA ALA A 242 -20.64 -6.05 -17.24
C ALA A 242 -19.78 -5.27 -18.24
N TYR A 243 -20.39 -4.39 -19.02
CA TYR A 243 -19.66 -3.48 -19.92
C TYR A 243 -18.68 -2.60 -19.16
N ARG A 244 -19.05 -2.14 -17.95
CA ARG A 244 -18.15 -1.37 -17.08
C ARG A 244 -16.93 -2.16 -16.62
N ILE A 245 -17.10 -3.44 -16.30
CA ILE A 245 -16.00 -4.29 -15.81
C ILE A 245 -15.12 -4.82 -16.96
N LEU A 246 -15.74 -5.10 -18.11
CA LEU A 246 -15.10 -5.68 -19.29
C LEU A 246 -14.46 -4.64 -20.22
N ARG A 247 -14.48 -3.34 -19.86
CA ARG A 247 -13.96 -2.29 -20.73
C ARG A 247 -12.43 -2.39 -20.91
N THR A 248 -12.03 -2.42 -22.17
CA THR A 248 -10.78 -2.98 -22.72
C THR A 248 -9.45 -2.30 -22.34
N PRO A 249 -9.31 -0.97 -22.17
CA PRO A 249 -7.98 -0.38 -21.91
C PRO A 249 -7.41 -0.74 -20.53
N GLN A 250 -8.28 -1.21 -19.64
CA GLN A 250 -7.95 -1.64 -18.29
C GLN A 250 -7.70 -3.15 -18.22
N GLU A 251 -7.90 -3.89 -19.32
CA GLU A 251 -7.66 -5.33 -19.38
C GLU A 251 -6.16 -5.62 -19.50
N GLU A 252 -5.42 -4.91 -20.35
CA GLU A 252 -3.97 -5.08 -20.46
C GLU A 252 -3.26 -4.63 -19.17
N GLU A 253 -3.62 -3.47 -18.63
CA GLU A 253 -3.08 -2.97 -17.35
C GLU A 253 -3.57 -3.80 -16.16
N GLY A 254 -4.81 -4.30 -16.17
CA GLY A 254 -5.37 -5.15 -15.12
C GLY A 254 -4.80 -6.57 -15.11
N MET A 255 -4.36 -7.07 -16.28
CA MET A 255 -3.64 -8.35 -16.40
C MET A 255 -2.18 -8.25 -16.02
N ASN A 256 -1.58 -7.05 -16.06
CA ASN A 256 -0.23 -6.83 -15.58
C ASN A 256 -0.23 -6.73 -14.03
N PRO A 257 0.28 -7.75 -13.31
CA PRO A 257 0.31 -7.73 -11.83
C PRO A 257 1.24 -6.63 -11.27
N TYR A 258 2.03 -6.00 -12.13
CA TYR A 258 2.98 -4.93 -11.83
C TYR A 258 2.53 -3.58 -12.39
N SER A 259 1.25 -3.43 -12.73
CA SER A 259 0.63 -2.17 -13.11
C SER A 259 0.23 -1.34 -11.87
N TYR A 260 -0.01 -0.04 -12.06
CA TYR A 260 -0.71 0.78 -11.08
C TYR A 260 -2.19 0.39 -10.92
N CYS A 261 -2.77 -0.40 -11.85
CA CYS A 261 -4.18 -0.76 -11.87
C CYS A 261 -4.66 -1.44 -10.58
N PRO A 262 -4.00 -2.49 -10.05
CA PRO A 262 -4.43 -3.13 -8.81
C PRO A 262 -4.42 -2.20 -7.58
N TYR A 263 -3.76 -1.05 -7.69
CA TYR A 263 -3.59 -0.07 -6.62
C TYR A 263 -4.29 1.26 -6.94
N MET A 264 -5.20 1.30 -7.92
CA MET A 264 -5.82 2.53 -8.43
C MET A 264 -6.46 3.39 -7.33
N LYS A 265 -6.99 2.76 -6.29
CA LYS A 265 -7.60 3.44 -5.14
C LYS A 265 -6.55 4.10 -4.25
N GLU A 266 -5.49 3.37 -3.94
CA GLU A 266 -4.42 3.80 -3.03
C GLU A 266 -3.49 4.82 -3.68
N PHE A 267 -3.26 4.71 -4.99
CA PHE A 267 -2.54 5.74 -5.76
C PHE A 267 -3.37 6.97 -6.11
N ASP A 268 -4.64 7.01 -5.67
CA ASP A 268 -5.56 8.13 -5.92
C ASP A 268 -5.81 8.36 -7.43
N LEU A 269 -5.76 7.29 -8.23
CA LEU A 269 -6.05 7.32 -9.66
C LEU A 269 -7.56 7.40 -9.93
N VAL A 270 -8.36 6.84 -9.01
CA VAL A 270 -9.82 6.86 -9.07
C VAL A 270 -10.42 7.13 -7.69
N MET A 271 -11.46 7.98 -7.64
CA MET A 271 -12.22 8.20 -6.41
C MET A 271 -13.14 7.02 -6.10
N LYS A 272 -13.76 6.45 -7.14
CA LYS A 272 -14.67 5.30 -7.06
C LYS A 272 -14.30 4.26 -8.10
N SER A 273 -13.91 3.08 -7.62
CA SER A 273 -13.48 1.96 -8.44
C SER A 273 -14.63 1.42 -9.32
N PRO A 274 -14.36 1.14 -10.61
CA PRO A 274 -15.32 0.48 -11.50
C PRO A 274 -15.53 -0.98 -11.15
N TYR A 275 -14.67 -1.56 -10.32
CA TYR A 275 -14.68 -2.98 -9.94
C TYR A 275 -15.28 -3.23 -8.56
N SER A 276 -15.77 -2.19 -7.88
CA SER A 276 -16.32 -2.34 -6.53
C SER A 276 -17.72 -2.94 -6.56
N ALA A 277 -18.05 -3.80 -5.57
CA ALA A 277 -19.41 -4.30 -5.34
C ALA A 277 -20.45 -3.17 -5.25
N SER A 278 -20.06 -2.02 -4.67
CA SER A 278 -20.93 -0.85 -4.54
C SER A 278 -21.30 -0.20 -5.89
N ALA A 279 -20.44 -0.35 -6.89
CA ALA A 279 -20.68 0.11 -8.26
C ALA A 279 -21.47 -0.94 -9.04
N ASN A 280 -21.15 -2.23 -8.86
CA ASN A 280 -21.73 -3.34 -9.61
C ASN A 280 -22.60 -4.20 -8.70
N LYS A 281 -23.73 -3.63 -8.26
CA LYS A 281 -24.56 -4.26 -7.25
C LYS A 281 -25.28 -5.48 -7.79
N ASN A 282 -25.74 -5.41 -9.04
CA ASN A 282 -26.52 -6.48 -9.64
C ASN A 282 -25.65 -7.69 -9.99
N LEU A 283 -24.41 -7.46 -10.42
CA LEU A 283 -23.43 -8.52 -10.65
C LEU A 283 -22.84 -9.13 -9.37
N TYR A 284 -22.90 -8.39 -8.25
CA TYR A 284 -22.40 -8.87 -6.96
C TYR A 284 -23.38 -9.80 -6.23
N LEU A 285 -24.69 -9.57 -6.41
CA LEU A 285 -25.78 -10.34 -5.81
C LEU A 285 -25.92 -11.74 -6.42
#